data_AF-A0A7F5REL3-F1
#
_entry.id   AF-A0A7F5REL3-F1
#
_cell.length_a   1.000
_cell.length_b   1.000
_cell.length_c   1.000
_cell.angle_alpha   90.00
_cell.angle_beta   90.00
_cell.angle_gamma   90.00
#
_symmetry.space_group_name_H-M   'P 1'
#
loop_
_entity.id
_entity.type
_entity.pdbx_description
1 polymer ?
#
loop_
_entity_poly.entity_id
_entity_poly.type
_entity_poly.pdbx_seq_one_letter_code
_entity_poly.pdbx_strand_id
1 'polypeptide(L)'
;MFPTVNDQQVAHIQLTSDKAKTKDETEEARATCSSVMLRRNAFLASLSVVLFGAGFTLLFLWQKILDMILSSQLVLGPDSQLYGLWHKTPVPLDLDLYLWNWTNPEDIYNSSAKFRFQQVGPYRYKETKEKVNITWHNENGTVSFRHLKRFYFDEEGSAGRLDDNITSINPIAISVTHQAKYWGFVAKRGLSMVLNNAVSELHVTKKASEILFDGYEDFFLNVAQSMPFLAGSSMPPFKKFAWFYERNGSSSFEGIFNMETGVGNTIGKLQRWNYWTRTPYFPGECGNVDGSAGELFPPKQKRDGIRFFSTDLCRNVKLDYEQDINVQGVTVYKYSAGRSMLDNGTYYPENSCFCNGECVPYGIMNISSCRYGSPAFVSLPHFYGADPVVLEKIEGVKPQQDKHEFFIALEPDTGLPLRVSARLQLNLLVEPISYIGLLQDAPKLFFPVLWFEQNVSMPDNLIFLVKVLLNLPYIFLSLGTFFITLSLVCVILIVKKSLGIVVCGKQSECKKVLSKEEIPLKMNAK
;
A
#
# COMPACT_ATOMS: atom_id res chain seq x y z
N MET A 1 -90.72 -73.80 -14.99
CA MET A 1 -89.80 -73.97 -16.13
C MET A 1 -89.12 -72.62 -16.31
N PHE A 2 -87.85 -72.53 -15.94
CA PHE A 2 -87.06 -71.29 -15.98
C PHE A 2 -86.84 -70.84 -17.44
N PRO A 3 -86.95 -69.55 -17.78
CA PRO A 3 -86.45 -69.07 -19.06
C PRO A 3 -84.93 -68.86 -18.97
N THR A 4 -84.24 -69.50 -19.90
CA THR A 4 -82.81 -69.35 -20.17
C THR A 4 -82.50 -67.91 -20.59
N VAL A 5 -81.65 -67.22 -19.83
CA VAL A 5 -81.04 -65.96 -20.24
C VAL A 5 -79.96 -66.28 -21.27
N ASN A 6 -79.98 -65.54 -22.38
CA ASN A 6 -79.17 -65.74 -23.58
C ASN A 6 -77.69 -65.39 -23.33
N ASP A 7 -76.78 -66.35 -23.53
CA ASP A 7 -75.32 -66.20 -23.33
C ASP A 7 -74.69 -65.06 -24.17
N GLN A 8 -75.34 -64.63 -25.26
CA GLN A 8 -74.90 -63.47 -26.04
C GLN A 8 -75.05 -62.12 -25.32
N GLN A 9 -76.01 -61.97 -24.39
CA GLN A 9 -76.18 -60.71 -23.64
C GLN A 9 -75.14 -60.57 -22.53
N VAL A 10 -74.74 -61.67 -21.89
CA VAL A 10 -73.73 -61.67 -20.81
C VAL A 10 -72.35 -61.35 -21.38
N ALA A 11 -71.97 -61.95 -22.52
CA ALA A 11 -70.72 -61.64 -23.20
C ALA A 11 -70.63 -60.17 -23.68
N HIS A 12 -71.74 -59.59 -24.14
CA HIS A 12 -71.77 -58.21 -24.62
C HIS A 12 -71.64 -57.19 -23.47
N ILE A 13 -72.20 -57.51 -22.29
CA ILE A 13 -72.10 -56.68 -21.07
C ILE A 13 -70.70 -56.73 -20.47
N GLN A 14 -70.06 -57.90 -20.41
CA GLN A 14 -68.67 -58.04 -19.96
C GLN A 14 -67.68 -57.35 -20.90
N LEU A 15 -67.85 -57.45 -22.22
CA LEU A 15 -67.04 -56.70 -23.19
C LEU A 15 -67.19 -55.18 -23.07
N THR A 16 -68.38 -54.68 -22.74
CA THR A 16 -68.58 -53.24 -22.49
C THR A 16 -68.02 -52.79 -21.14
N SER A 17 -68.07 -53.63 -20.11
CA SER A 17 -67.50 -53.35 -18.78
C SER A 17 -65.98 -53.34 -18.80
N ASP A 18 -65.35 -54.32 -19.45
CA ASP A 18 -63.89 -54.37 -19.62
C ASP A 18 -63.37 -53.22 -20.51
N LYS A 19 -64.12 -52.84 -21.56
CA LYS A 19 -63.82 -51.65 -22.38
C LYS A 19 -63.97 -50.35 -21.60
N ALA A 20 -64.90 -50.26 -20.66
CA ALA A 20 -65.06 -49.07 -19.82
C ALA A 20 -63.92 -48.97 -18.80
N LYS A 21 -63.57 -50.09 -18.15
CA LYS A 21 -62.48 -50.17 -17.16
C LYS A 21 -61.10 -49.89 -17.76
N THR A 22 -60.81 -50.42 -18.94
CA THR A 22 -59.56 -50.11 -19.68
C THR A 22 -59.49 -48.67 -20.16
N LYS A 23 -60.63 -48.02 -20.44
CA LYS A 23 -60.70 -46.60 -20.84
C LYS A 23 -60.42 -45.66 -19.67
N ASP A 24 -60.93 -46.00 -18.49
CA ASP A 24 -60.71 -45.25 -17.24
C ASP A 24 -59.25 -45.34 -16.79
N GLU A 25 -58.65 -46.54 -16.83
CA GLU A 25 -57.22 -46.76 -16.52
C GLU A 25 -56.28 -46.04 -17.52
N THR A 26 -56.69 -45.89 -18.78
CA THR A 26 -55.91 -45.12 -19.78
C THR A 26 -56.09 -43.60 -19.65
N GLU A 27 -57.23 -43.13 -19.13
CA GLU A 27 -57.44 -41.71 -18.81
C GLU A 27 -56.66 -41.30 -17.55
N GLU A 28 -56.65 -42.13 -16.52
CA GLU A 28 -55.89 -41.90 -15.29
C GLU A 28 -54.37 -41.93 -15.55
N ALA A 29 -53.86 -42.89 -16.33
CA ALA A 29 -52.45 -42.93 -16.74
C ALA A 29 -52.05 -41.71 -17.61
N ARG A 30 -52.94 -41.19 -18.46
CA ARG A 30 -52.72 -39.93 -19.22
C ARG A 30 -52.67 -38.72 -18.30
N ALA A 31 -53.53 -38.65 -17.29
CA ALA A 31 -53.57 -37.56 -16.31
C ALA A 31 -52.31 -37.55 -15.42
N THR A 32 -51.85 -38.72 -14.97
CA THR A 32 -50.61 -38.87 -14.18
C THR A 32 -49.37 -38.55 -15.04
N CYS A 33 -49.31 -38.99 -16.30
CA CYS A 33 -48.22 -38.63 -17.22
C CYS A 33 -48.20 -37.13 -17.55
N SER A 34 -49.37 -36.53 -17.79
CA SER A 34 -49.54 -35.09 -18.03
C SER A 34 -49.10 -34.26 -16.83
N SER A 35 -49.51 -34.61 -15.61
CA SER A 35 -49.16 -33.88 -14.38
C SER A 35 -47.66 -33.95 -14.03
N VAL A 36 -47.02 -35.11 -14.21
CA VAL A 36 -45.56 -35.26 -14.01
C VAL A 36 -44.77 -34.47 -15.07
N MET A 37 -45.22 -34.48 -16.33
CA MET A 37 -44.62 -33.68 -17.41
C MET A 37 -44.79 -32.17 -17.18
N LEU A 38 -45.96 -31.74 -16.71
CA LEU A 38 -46.26 -30.33 -16.41
C LEU A 38 -45.37 -29.80 -15.29
N ARG A 39 -45.20 -30.55 -14.19
CA ARG A 39 -44.32 -30.19 -13.07
C ARG A 39 -42.86 -30.05 -13.52
N ARG A 40 -42.37 -30.94 -14.39
CA ARG A 40 -40.99 -30.91 -14.88
C ARG A 40 -40.72 -29.74 -15.84
N ASN A 41 -41.69 -29.41 -16.71
CA ASN A 41 -41.58 -28.25 -17.60
C ASN A 41 -41.72 -26.93 -16.83
N ALA A 42 -42.57 -26.88 -15.80
CA ALA A 42 -42.68 -25.73 -14.91
C ALA A 42 -41.36 -25.47 -14.15
N PHE A 43 -40.69 -26.53 -13.67
CA PHE A 43 -39.37 -26.43 -13.05
C PHE A 43 -38.29 -25.94 -14.03
N LEU A 44 -38.26 -26.45 -15.26
CA LEU A 44 -37.31 -25.98 -16.28
C LEU A 44 -37.58 -24.53 -16.69
N ALA A 45 -38.85 -24.13 -16.78
CA ALA A 45 -39.23 -22.76 -17.07
C ALA A 45 -38.80 -21.81 -15.95
N SER A 46 -39.07 -22.16 -14.67
CA SER A 46 -38.63 -21.34 -13.54
C SER A 46 -37.11 -21.23 -13.47
N LEU A 47 -36.39 -22.34 -13.67
CA LEU A 47 -34.93 -22.35 -13.75
C LEU A 47 -34.42 -21.45 -14.89
N SER A 48 -35.04 -21.50 -16.07
CA SER A 48 -34.64 -20.66 -17.21
C SER A 48 -34.81 -19.17 -16.93
N VAL A 49 -35.88 -18.76 -16.24
CA VAL A 49 -36.14 -17.37 -15.85
C VAL A 49 -35.13 -16.90 -14.82
N VAL A 50 -34.81 -17.72 -13.82
CA VAL A 50 -33.79 -17.41 -12.80
C VAL A 50 -32.42 -17.26 -13.44
N LEU A 51 -32.02 -18.20 -14.30
CA LEU A 51 -30.74 -18.16 -15.01
C LEU A 51 -30.65 -16.95 -15.96
N PHE A 52 -31.73 -16.64 -16.68
CA PHE A 52 -31.77 -15.46 -17.54
C PHE A 52 -31.63 -14.18 -16.73
N GLY A 53 -32.37 -14.07 -15.62
CA GLY A 53 -32.29 -12.93 -14.70
C GLY A 53 -30.88 -12.75 -14.12
N ALA A 54 -30.29 -13.83 -13.59
CA ALA A 54 -28.92 -13.82 -13.06
C ALA A 54 -27.86 -13.52 -14.14
N GLY A 55 -28.01 -14.06 -15.34
CA GLY A 55 -27.12 -13.78 -16.47
C GLY A 55 -27.23 -12.33 -16.94
N PHE A 56 -28.44 -11.79 -17.03
CA PHE A 56 -28.70 -10.40 -17.39
C PHE A 56 -28.12 -9.43 -16.36
N THR A 57 -28.32 -9.67 -15.05
CA THR A 57 -27.73 -8.83 -14.01
C THR A 57 -26.21 -8.85 -14.05
N LEU A 58 -25.59 -10.02 -14.19
CA LEU A 58 -24.13 -10.13 -14.30
C LEU A 58 -23.56 -9.51 -15.59
N LEU A 59 -24.30 -9.47 -16.70
CA LEU A 59 -23.80 -8.86 -17.95
C LEU A 59 -24.01 -7.35 -18.03
N PHE A 60 -25.14 -6.85 -17.54
CA PHE A 60 -25.52 -5.45 -17.71
C PHE A 60 -25.31 -4.60 -16.45
N LEU A 61 -25.24 -5.21 -15.26
CA LEU A 61 -25.07 -4.51 -13.99
C LEU A 61 -23.74 -4.81 -13.29
N TRP A 62 -22.78 -5.49 -13.95
CA TRP A 62 -21.50 -5.84 -13.31
C TRP A 62 -20.73 -4.63 -12.79
N GLN A 63 -20.73 -3.49 -13.49
CA GLN A 63 -20.03 -2.28 -13.03
C GLN A 63 -20.58 -1.80 -11.69
N LYS A 64 -21.91 -1.74 -11.56
CA LYS A 64 -22.57 -1.36 -10.31
C LYS A 64 -22.34 -2.37 -9.19
N ILE A 65 -22.35 -3.66 -9.51
CA ILE A 65 -22.05 -4.73 -8.54
C ILE A 65 -20.61 -4.59 -8.05
N LEU A 66 -19.67 -4.37 -8.96
CA LEU A 66 -18.25 -4.24 -8.63
C LEU A 66 -17.96 -2.96 -7.83
N ASP A 67 -18.49 -1.82 -8.25
CA ASP A 67 -18.38 -0.56 -7.48
C ASP A 67 -19.00 -0.73 -6.09
N MET A 68 -20.14 -1.42 -5.95
CA MET A 68 -20.76 -1.70 -4.65
C MET A 68 -19.90 -2.62 -3.78
N ILE A 69 -19.30 -3.66 -4.36
CA ILE A 69 -18.36 -4.55 -3.66
C ILE A 69 -17.13 -3.77 -3.21
N LEU A 70 -16.49 -3.01 -4.12
CA LEU A 70 -15.32 -2.20 -3.80
C LEU A 70 -15.63 -1.16 -2.73
N SER A 71 -16.68 -0.35 -2.89
CA SER A 71 -17.09 0.63 -1.89
C SER A 71 -17.46 0.01 -0.55
N SER A 72 -17.99 -1.23 -0.51
CA SER A 72 -18.31 -1.90 0.76
C SER A 72 -17.08 -2.55 1.42
N GLN A 73 -16.12 -3.06 0.64
CA GLN A 73 -14.96 -3.80 1.17
C GLN A 73 -13.76 -2.89 1.43
N LEU A 74 -13.68 -1.73 0.76
CA LEU A 74 -12.62 -0.73 0.95
C LEU A 74 -12.91 0.24 2.10
N VAL A 75 -14.08 0.21 2.72
CA VAL A 75 -14.32 1.00 3.93
C VAL A 75 -13.58 0.33 5.09
N LEU A 76 -12.58 1.05 5.60
CA LEU A 76 -11.80 0.66 6.75
C LEU A 76 -12.65 0.80 8.02
N GLY A 77 -12.83 -0.31 8.73
CA GLY A 77 -13.54 -0.37 10.01
C GLY A 77 -13.02 -1.53 10.86
N PRO A 78 -13.33 -1.57 12.18
CA PRO A 78 -12.79 -2.58 13.09
C PRO A 78 -13.12 -4.02 12.66
N ASP A 79 -14.28 -4.23 12.04
CA ASP A 79 -14.74 -5.54 11.56
C ASP A 79 -14.45 -5.80 10.06
N SER A 80 -13.77 -4.85 9.39
CA SER A 80 -13.45 -4.97 7.96
C SER A 80 -12.32 -5.96 7.72
N GLN A 81 -12.32 -6.64 6.57
CA GLN A 81 -11.21 -7.52 6.17
C GLN A 81 -9.89 -6.74 6.00
N LEU A 82 -10.00 -5.47 5.58
CA LEU A 82 -8.85 -4.59 5.37
C LEU A 82 -8.17 -4.20 6.70
N TYR A 83 -8.89 -4.24 7.82
CA TYR A 83 -8.35 -3.86 9.13
C TYR A 83 -7.13 -4.67 9.52
N GLY A 84 -7.14 -5.99 9.31
CA GLY A 84 -6.00 -6.83 9.67
C GLY A 84 -4.71 -6.43 8.95
N LEU A 85 -4.81 -6.17 7.64
CA LEU A 85 -3.70 -5.74 6.79
C LEU A 85 -3.23 -4.31 7.10
N TRP A 86 -4.18 -3.42 7.37
CA TRP A 86 -3.88 -2.03 7.73
C TRP A 86 -3.28 -1.92 9.13
N HIS A 87 -3.86 -2.60 10.13
CA HIS A 87 -3.46 -2.53 11.53
C HIS A 87 -2.03 -3.02 11.74
N LYS A 88 -1.66 -4.15 11.12
CA LYS A 88 -0.32 -4.73 11.24
C LYS A 88 0.17 -5.19 9.87
N THR A 89 1.37 -4.73 9.52
CA THR A 89 1.99 -5.10 8.25
C THR A 89 2.20 -6.62 8.21
N PRO A 90 1.69 -7.34 7.19
CA PRO A 90 1.68 -8.80 7.18
C PRO A 90 3.09 -9.41 7.01
N VAL A 91 4.04 -8.66 6.47
CA VAL A 91 5.44 -9.08 6.28
C VAL A 91 6.37 -8.00 6.84
N PRO A 92 7.43 -8.35 7.58
CA PRO A 92 8.44 -7.40 7.99
C PRO A 92 9.05 -6.70 6.77
N LEU A 93 9.29 -5.40 6.88
CA LEU A 93 9.86 -4.59 5.81
C LEU A 93 11.38 -4.58 5.96
N ASP A 94 12.10 -4.79 4.86
CA ASP A 94 13.57 -4.73 4.87
C ASP A 94 13.99 -3.26 4.77
N LEU A 95 14.67 -2.78 5.82
CA LEU A 95 15.29 -1.47 5.89
C LEU A 95 16.81 -1.64 5.79
N ASP A 96 17.36 -1.29 4.64
CA ASP A 96 18.80 -1.29 4.38
C ASP A 96 19.37 0.10 4.63
N LEU A 97 20.31 0.20 5.57
CA LEU A 97 20.98 1.44 5.92
C LEU A 97 22.41 1.43 5.36
N TYR A 98 22.81 2.51 4.70
CA TYR A 98 24.15 2.67 4.14
C TYR A 98 24.78 3.92 4.75
N LEU A 99 25.94 3.75 5.38
CA LEU A 99 26.69 4.83 6.00
C LEU A 99 27.77 5.34 5.05
N TRP A 100 28.03 6.64 5.10
CA TRP A 100 29.13 7.26 4.37
C TRP A 100 30.35 7.40 5.29
N ASN A 101 31.37 6.59 5.05
CA ASN A 101 32.64 6.68 5.74
C ASN A 101 33.53 7.74 5.07
N TRP A 102 33.90 8.78 5.80
CA TRP A 102 34.75 9.86 5.34
C TRP A 102 36.23 9.51 5.55
N THR A 103 36.97 9.41 4.44
CA THR A 103 38.31 8.80 4.43
C THR A 103 39.48 9.79 4.54
N ASN A 104 39.23 11.09 4.41
CA ASN A 104 40.23 12.14 4.53
C ASN A 104 39.76 13.32 5.42
N PRO A 105 39.39 13.07 6.69
CA PRO A 105 38.95 14.12 7.61
C PRO A 105 39.96 15.25 7.86
N GLU A 106 41.25 14.93 7.80
CA GLU A 106 42.37 15.85 7.97
C GLU A 106 42.44 16.94 6.89
N ASP A 107 41.90 16.66 5.70
CA ASP A 107 41.90 17.56 4.55
C ASP A 107 40.75 18.58 4.59
N ILE A 108 39.93 18.63 5.64
CA ILE A 108 38.73 19.47 5.69
C ILE A 108 38.99 20.95 5.36
N TYR A 109 40.12 21.49 5.82
CA TYR A 109 40.51 22.89 5.60
C TYR A 109 41.36 23.08 4.33
N ASN A 110 41.65 22.01 3.60
CA ASN A 110 42.42 22.06 2.36
C ASN A 110 41.48 22.39 1.18
N SER A 111 41.51 23.64 0.73
CA SER A 111 40.65 24.15 -0.35
C SER A 111 40.82 23.44 -1.70
N SER A 112 41.95 22.74 -1.91
CA SER A 112 42.23 22.01 -3.15
C SER A 112 41.82 20.54 -3.07
N ALA A 113 41.54 20.01 -1.88
CA ALA A 113 41.14 18.63 -1.68
C ALA A 113 39.63 18.44 -1.90
N LYS A 114 39.26 17.26 -2.41
CA LYS A 114 37.86 16.80 -2.43
C LYS A 114 37.60 15.92 -1.21
N PHE A 115 36.35 15.93 -0.74
CA PHE A 115 35.90 15.08 0.36
C PHE A 115 35.63 13.68 -0.18
N ARG A 116 36.36 12.68 0.33
CA ARG A 116 36.30 11.31 -0.16
C ARG A 116 35.43 10.44 0.73
N PHE A 117 34.36 9.91 0.15
CA PHE A 117 33.42 9.05 0.84
C PHE A 117 33.46 7.63 0.31
N GLN A 118 33.45 6.67 1.24
CA GLN A 118 33.26 5.27 0.97
C GLN A 118 31.92 4.83 1.54
N GLN A 119 31.05 4.25 0.72
CA GLN A 119 29.82 3.65 1.20
C GLN A 119 30.14 2.38 2.00
N VAL A 120 29.54 2.23 3.17
CA VAL A 120 29.63 1.04 4.02
C VAL A 120 28.21 0.55 4.34
N GLY A 121 27.95 -0.74 4.11
CA GLY A 121 26.64 -1.35 4.28
C GLY A 121 26.27 -2.30 3.13
N PRO A 122 25.02 -2.79 3.07
CA PRO A 122 23.92 -2.41 3.96
C PRO A 122 24.08 -2.96 5.38
N TYR A 123 23.56 -2.20 6.35
CA TYR A 123 23.15 -2.67 7.66
C TYR A 123 21.64 -2.89 7.61
N ARG A 124 21.22 -4.14 7.49
CA ARG A 124 19.82 -4.52 7.30
C ARG A 124 19.11 -4.64 8.64
N TYR A 125 17.92 -4.05 8.71
CA TYR A 125 16.98 -4.22 9.81
C TYR A 125 15.64 -4.70 9.27
N LYS A 126 15.05 -5.71 9.91
CA LYS A 126 13.65 -6.07 9.72
C LYS A 126 12.78 -5.10 10.53
N GLU A 127 12.01 -4.27 9.84
CA GLU A 127 11.05 -3.35 10.45
C GLU A 127 9.68 -4.05 10.57
N THR A 128 9.14 -4.12 11.78
CA THR A 128 7.73 -4.44 12.01
C THR A 128 6.97 -3.17 12.35
N LYS A 129 5.84 -2.95 11.68
CA LYS A 129 5.02 -1.75 11.83
C LYS A 129 3.57 -2.12 12.15
N GLU A 130 3.06 -1.59 13.27
CA GLU A 130 1.67 -1.74 13.71
C GLU A 130 1.06 -0.40 14.14
N LYS A 131 -0.27 -0.29 14.06
CA LYS A 131 -1.00 0.93 14.46
C LYS A 131 -1.51 0.76 15.87
N VAL A 132 -1.22 1.73 16.73
CA VAL A 132 -1.61 1.72 18.14
C VAL A 132 -2.38 2.99 18.49
N ASN A 133 -3.05 2.97 19.64
CA ASN A 133 -3.89 4.08 20.12
C ASN A 133 -4.94 4.51 19.08
N ILE A 134 -5.60 3.51 18.49
CA ILE A 134 -6.60 3.70 17.42
C ILE A 134 -7.88 4.29 18.01
N THR A 135 -8.41 5.33 17.40
CA THR A 135 -9.67 5.98 17.78
C THR A 135 -10.48 6.24 16.51
N TRP A 136 -11.69 5.71 16.45
CA TRP A 136 -12.59 5.85 15.30
C TRP A 136 -13.53 7.04 15.52
N HIS A 137 -13.70 7.86 14.47
CA HIS A 137 -14.54 9.06 14.44
C HIS A 137 -15.60 8.85 13.37
N ASN A 138 -16.63 8.08 13.71
CA ASN A 138 -17.66 7.66 12.75
C ASN A 138 -18.48 8.85 12.22
N GLU A 139 -18.61 9.91 13.00
CA GLU A 139 -19.32 11.14 12.66
C GLU A 139 -18.73 11.90 11.48
N ASN A 140 -17.41 11.77 11.26
CA ASN A 140 -16.71 12.44 10.16
C ASN A 140 -15.97 11.46 9.23
N GLY A 141 -16.14 10.15 9.42
CA GLY A 141 -15.54 9.13 8.57
C GLY A 141 -14.01 9.07 8.67
N THR A 142 -13.43 9.36 9.83
CA THR A 142 -11.97 9.33 10.03
C THR A 142 -11.53 8.37 11.13
N VAL A 143 -10.25 8.01 11.11
CA VAL A 143 -9.59 7.22 12.16
C VAL A 143 -8.29 7.90 12.57
N SER A 144 -8.08 8.02 13.88
CA SER A 144 -6.83 8.52 14.46
C SER A 144 -5.99 7.39 15.02
N PHE A 145 -4.68 7.43 14.80
CA PHE A 145 -3.77 6.38 15.26
C PHE A 145 -2.32 6.87 15.34
N ARG A 146 -1.46 6.05 15.94
CA ARG A 146 0.00 6.21 15.97
C ARG A 146 0.66 4.98 15.37
N HIS A 147 1.86 5.12 14.80
CA HIS A 147 2.65 3.98 14.39
C HIS A 147 3.59 3.53 15.50
N LEU A 148 3.60 2.23 15.78
CA LEU A 148 4.61 1.57 16.59
C LEU A 148 5.53 0.77 15.66
N LYS A 149 6.78 1.19 15.57
CA LYS A 149 7.81 0.56 14.74
C LYS A 149 8.82 -0.16 15.62
N ARG A 150 9.15 -1.40 15.28
CA ARG A 150 10.25 -2.16 15.91
C ARG A 150 11.25 -2.58 14.85
N PHE A 151 12.53 -2.45 15.16
CA PHE A 151 13.65 -2.73 14.26
C PHE A 151 14.47 -3.87 14.85
N TYR A 152 14.70 -4.91 14.06
CA TYR A 152 15.51 -6.08 14.43
C TYR A 152 16.66 -6.19 13.44
N PHE A 153 17.90 -6.16 13.94
CA PHE A 153 19.07 -6.29 13.07
C PHE A 153 19.12 -7.67 12.43
N ASP A 154 19.33 -7.71 11.12
CA ASP A 154 19.47 -8.92 10.31
C ASP A 154 20.94 -9.07 9.91
N GLU A 155 21.70 -9.81 10.72
CA GLU A 155 23.14 -10.01 10.50
C GLU A 155 23.42 -10.78 9.20
N GLU A 156 22.60 -11.79 8.86
CA GLU A 156 22.76 -12.60 7.65
C GLU A 156 22.48 -11.80 6.37
N GLY A 157 21.50 -10.89 6.43
CA GLY A 157 21.16 -9.99 5.32
C GLY A 157 22.04 -8.73 5.22
N SER A 158 22.98 -8.53 6.15
CA SER A 158 23.87 -7.36 6.20
C SER A 158 25.25 -7.67 5.61
N ALA A 159 25.82 -6.71 4.89
CA ALA A 159 27.23 -6.78 4.48
C ALA A 159 28.14 -6.08 5.50
N GLY A 160 27.63 -5.07 6.21
CA GLY A 160 28.33 -4.37 7.28
C GLY A 160 28.13 -5.05 8.64
N ARG A 161 29.09 -4.88 9.54
CA ARG A 161 29.01 -5.35 10.93
C ARG A 161 28.72 -4.17 11.85
N LEU A 162 27.88 -4.36 12.85
CA LEU A 162 27.53 -3.29 13.80
C LEU A 162 28.73 -2.68 14.55
N ASP A 163 29.84 -3.40 14.63
CA ASP A 163 31.12 -2.93 15.19
C ASP A 163 32.02 -2.16 14.19
N ASP A 164 31.60 -1.99 12.94
CA ASP A 164 32.36 -1.25 11.93
C ASP A 164 32.55 0.20 12.39
N ASN A 165 33.80 0.67 12.37
CA ASN A 165 34.14 2.04 12.70
C ASN A 165 33.86 2.94 11.49
N ILE A 166 32.98 3.93 11.69
CA ILE A 166 32.61 4.89 10.67
C ILE A 166 33.04 6.27 11.11
N THR A 167 33.86 6.91 10.29
CA THR A 167 34.25 8.31 10.46
C THR A 167 33.27 9.19 9.70
N SER A 168 32.64 10.14 10.39
CA SER A 168 31.68 11.09 9.82
C SER A 168 31.87 12.47 10.44
N ILE A 169 31.24 13.49 9.85
CA ILE A 169 31.16 14.82 10.47
C ILE A 169 30.42 14.73 11.80
N ASN A 170 30.84 15.49 12.82
CA ASN A 170 30.16 15.56 14.11
C ASN A 170 28.81 16.28 13.95
N PRO A 171 27.67 15.56 13.98
CA PRO A 171 26.37 16.15 13.68
C PRO A 171 25.93 17.16 14.74
N ILE A 172 26.34 16.98 16.00
CA ILE A 172 25.94 17.83 17.11
C ILE A 172 26.74 19.13 17.09
N ALA A 173 28.06 19.05 16.90
CA ALA A 173 28.90 20.24 16.75
C ALA A 173 28.44 21.09 15.55
N ILE A 174 28.15 20.47 14.41
CA ILE A 174 27.59 21.14 13.23
C ILE A 174 26.22 21.77 13.54
N SER A 175 25.36 21.10 14.29
CA SER A 175 24.04 21.64 14.64
C SER A 175 24.13 22.85 15.56
N VAL A 176 24.93 22.77 16.62
CA VAL A 176 25.11 23.86 17.59
C VAL A 176 25.73 25.09 16.92
N THR A 177 26.73 24.88 16.07
CA THR A 177 27.39 25.97 15.36
C THR A 177 26.49 26.62 14.30
N HIS A 178 25.70 25.82 13.57
CA HIS A 178 24.71 26.35 12.62
C HIS A 178 23.68 27.25 13.30
N GLN A 179 23.15 26.84 14.46
CA GLN A 179 22.24 27.68 15.25
C GLN A 179 22.92 28.97 15.73
N ALA A 180 24.21 28.89 16.06
CA ALA A 180 25.01 30.04 16.45
C ALA A 180 25.37 31.00 15.30
N LYS A 181 25.06 30.67 14.04
CA LYS A 181 25.33 31.51 12.86
C LYS A 181 24.79 32.93 13.01
N TYR A 182 23.66 33.11 13.69
CA TYR A 182 23.02 34.42 13.90
C TYR A 182 23.28 35.04 15.28
N TRP A 183 24.10 34.41 16.13
CA TRP A 183 24.43 34.97 17.45
C TRP A 183 25.36 36.18 17.34
N GLY A 184 25.34 37.03 18.38
CA GLY A 184 26.27 38.16 18.50
C GLY A 184 27.73 37.71 18.64
N PHE A 185 28.66 38.61 18.32
CA PHE A 185 30.11 38.34 18.30
C PHE A 185 30.64 37.67 19.58
N VAL A 186 30.27 38.20 20.75
CA VAL A 186 30.73 37.69 22.06
C VAL A 186 30.27 36.25 22.28
N ALA A 187 29.00 35.94 21.98
CA ALA A 187 28.45 34.60 22.13
C ALA A 187 29.11 33.59 21.17
N LYS A 188 29.35 33.98 19.90
CA LYS A 188 30.09 33.15 18.94
C LYS A 188 31.52 32.84 19.41
N ARG A 189 32.24 33.85 19.91
CA ARG A 189 33.59 33.67 20.45
C ARG A 189 33.60 32.77 21.69
N GLY A 190 32.63 32.93 22.60
CA GLY A 190 32.46 32.06 23.76
C GLY A 190 32.23 30.60 23.34
N LEU A 191 31.30 30.36 22.40
CA LEU A 191 31.07 29.03 21.84
C LEU A 191 32.33 28.47 21.16
N SER A 192 33.07 29.29 20.41
CA SER A 192 34.33 28.87 19.79
C SER A 192 35.37 28.41 20.82
N MET A 193 35.47 29.07 21.98
CA MET A 193 36.37 28.63 23.05
C MET A 193 35.93 27.29 23.62
N VAL A 194 34.63 27.09 23.85
CA VAL A 194 34.09 25.81 24.33
C VAL A 194 34.36 24.70 23.32
N LEU A 195 34.05 24.92 22.04
CA LEU A 195 34.29 23.95 20.96
C LEU A 195 35.76 23.56 20.88
N ASN A 196 36.68 24.52 20.85
CA ASN A 196 38.12 24.22 20.74
C ASN A 196 38.66 23.38 21.91
N ASN A 197 38.01 23.41 23.08
CA ASN A 197 38.40 22.61 24.25
C ASN A 197 37.65 21.26 24.33
N ALA A 198 36.37 21.23 23.96
CA ALA A 198 35.48 20.09 24.15
C ALA A 198 35.35 19.19 22.92
N VAL A 199 35.55 19.75 21.72
CA VAL A 199 35.44 19.08 20.42
C VAL A 199 36.69 19.43 19.63
N SER A 200 37.76 18.65 19.83
CA SER A 200 39.06 18.90 19.20
C SER A 200 39.03 18.80 17.68
N GLU A 201 38.07 18.06 17.12
CA GLU A 201 37.97 17.77 15.70
C GLU A 201 36.51 17.85 15.22
N LEU A 202 36.30 18.28 13.97
CA LEU A 202 34.96 18.39 13.40
C LEU A 202 34.39 17.03 12.97
N HIS A 203 35.19 15.97 13.00
CA HIS A 203 34.78 14.61 12.70
C HIS A 203 34.66 13.78 13.99
N VAL A 204 33.89 12.70 13.91
CA VAL A 204 33.77 11.67 14.95
C VAL A 204 33.90 10.31 14.30
N THR A 205 34.56 9.39 15.00
CA THR A 205 34.63 7.98 14.62
C THR A 205 33.89 7.17 15.67
N LYS A 206 32.84 6.46 15.25
CA LYS A 206 31.95 5.68 16.13
C LYS A 206 31.58 4.37 15.45
N LYS A 207 31.11 3.40 16.24
CA LYS A 207 30.58 2.16 15.68
C LYS A 207 29.30 2.42 14.89
N ALA A 208 29.03 1.60 13.89
CA ALA A 208 27.79 1.64 13.14
C ALA A 208 26.56 1.53 14.06
N SER A 209 26.62 0.68 15.10
CA SER A 209 25.51 0.54 16.07
C SER A 209 25.23 1.82 16.85
N GLU A 210 26.27 2.53 17.28
CA GLU A 210 26.18 3.81 17.99
C GLU A 210 25.62 4.91 17.11
N ILE A 211 26.02 4.97 15.83
CA ILE A 211 25.53 5.97 14.88
C ILE A 211 24.06 5.74 14.52
N LEU A 212 23.65 4.47 14.39
CA LEU A 212 22.32 4.11 13.93
C LEU A 212 21.28 4.09 15.06
N PHE A 213 21.44 3.23 16.08
CA PHE A 213 20.38 2.96 17.07
C PHE A 213 20.81 3.10 18.54
N ASP A 214 21.98 2.62 18.94
CA ASP A 214 22.38 2.56 20.36
C ASP A 214 22.66 3.95 20.95
N GLY A 215 23.18 4.83 20.10
CA GLY A 215 23.56 6.19 20.44
C GLY A 215 24.88 6.30 21.19
N TYR A 216 25.57 7.42 20.98
CA TYR A 216 26.76 7.81 21.74
C TYR A 216 26.53 9.10 22.53
N GLU A 217 27.26 9.25 23.63
CA GLU A 217 27.24 10.47 24.44
C GLU A 217 28.03 11.59 23.78
N ASP A 218 27.57 12.82 23.98
CA ASP A 218 28.21 14.03 23.46
C ASP A 218 28.19 15.14 24.50
N PHE A 219 29.26 15.95 24.48
CA PHE A 219 29.45 17.06 25.40
C PHE A 219 28.25 18.02 25.42
N PHE A 220 27.74 18.46 24.27
CA PHE A 220 26.65 19.43 24.20
C PHE A 220 25.32 18.86 24.66
N LEU A 221 25.07 17.57 24.40
CA LEU A 221 23.89 16.89 24.94
C LEU A 221 23.96 16.80 26.47
N ASN A 222 25.12 16.44 27.01
CA ASN A 222 25.33 16.37 28.46
C ASN A 222 25.18 17.75 29.14
N VAL A 223 25.71 18.81 28.52
CA VAL A 223 25.53 20.19 29.00
C VAL A 223 24.06 20.60 28.95
N ALA A 224 23.34 20.33 27.86
CA ALA A 224 21.92 20.67 27.75
C ALA A 224 21.07 19.99 28.83
N GLN A 225 21.43 18.77 29.23
CA GLN A 225 20.75 18.06 30.31
C GLN A 225 21.09 18.59 31.69
N SER A 226 22.36 18.89 31.91
CA SER A 226 22.84 19.41 33.20
C SER A 226 22.40 20.86 33.42
N MET A 227 22.20 21.61 32.34
CA MET A 227 21.83 23.03 32.35
C MET A 227 20.67 23.29 31.38
N PRO A 228 19.43 22.87 31.72
CA PRO A 228 18.27 23.00 30.83
C PRO A 228 17.96 24.44 30.42
N PHE A 229 18.32 25.42 31.25
CA PHE A 229 18.15 26.84 30.94
C PHE A 229 19.00 27.33 29.75
N LEU A 230 20.09 26.62 29.43
CA LEU A 230 20.95 26.90 28.26
C LEU A 230 20.47 26.19 26.99
N ALA A 231 19.70 25.10 27.12
CA ALA A 231 19.33 24.22 26.01
C ALA A 231 18.28 24.84 25.06
N GLY A 232 17.50 25.81 25.54
CA GLY A 232 16.42 26.43 24.76
C GLY A 232 15.40 25.42 24.21
N SER A 233 14.57 25.84 23.26
CA SER A 233 13.62 24.96 22.56
C SER A 233 14.22 24.23 21.35
N SER A 234 15.49 24.47 21.04
CA SER A 234 16.16 23.99 19.82
C SER A 234 17.09 22.81 20.05
N MET A 235 17.30 22.37 21.30
CA MET A 235 18.02 21.13 21.58
C MET A 235 17.03 19.96 21.66
N PRO A 236 17.33 18.81 21.01
CA PRO A 236 16.48 17.64 21.12
C PRO A 236 16.51 17.09 22.56
N PRO A 237 15.40 16.52 23.06
CA PRO A 237 15.27 16.05 24.44
C PRO A 237 15.93 14.67 24.67
N PHE A 238 17.06 14.38 24.02
CA PHE A 238 17.69 13.06 24.03
C PHE A 238 19.00 13.03 24.85
N LYS A 239 19.34 11.86 25.40
CA LYS A 239 20.57 11.61 26.18
C LYS A 239 21.77 11.26 25.35
N LYS A 240 21.54 10.61 24.23
CA LYS A 240 22.58 10.22 23.29
C LYS A 240 22.15 10.62 21.90
N PHE A 241 23.12 10.64 21.01
CA PHE A 241 22.86 10.83 19.59
C PHE A 241 22.99 9.53 18.84
N ALA A 242 21.93 9.21 18.09
CA ALA A 242 21.92 8.27 16.97
C ALA A 242 20.85 8.76 15.99
N TRP A 243 20.96 8.41 14.70
CA TRP A 243 19.98 8.82 13.70
C TRP A 243 18.59 8.22 13.93
N PHE A 244 18.52 7.05 14.54
CA PHE A 244 17.29 6.35 14.92
C PHE A 244 17.15 6.18 16.45
N TYR A 245 17.83 7.02 17.22
CA TYR A 245 17.80 6.97 18.69
C TYR A 245 16.35 7.05 19.22
N GLU A 246 16.00 6.15 20.13
CA GLU A 246 14.65 6.00 20.73
C GLU A 246 13.49 5.80 19.72
N ARG A 247 13.77 5.56 18.43
CA ARG A 247 12.71 5.18 17.46
C ARG A 247 12.21 3.76 17.67
N ASN A 248 13.09 2.85 18.10
CA ASN A 248 12.76 1.44 18.26
C ASN A 248 11.77 1.22 19.40
N GLY A 249 10.57 0.71 19.08
CA GLY A 249 9.51 0.48 20.05
C GLY A 249 8.78 1.75 20.50
N SER A 250 8.98 2.89 19.82
CA SER A 250 8.28 4.13 20.13
C SER A 250 7.02 4.30 19.27
N SER A 251 5.92 4.70 19.92
CA SER A 251 4.68 5.10 19.24
C SER A 251 4.53 6.62 19.09
N SER A 252 5.33 7.40 19.81
CA SER A 252 5.23 8.87 19.81
C SER A 252 6.06 9.53 18.72
N PHE A 253 7.09 8.85 18.20
CA PHE A 253 8.09 9.46 17.32
C PHE A 253 7.50 10.04 16.02
N GLU A 254 6.59 9.33 15.35
CA GLU A 254 5.97 9.79 14.11
C GLU A 254 4.73 10.69 14.33
N GLY A 255 4.32 10.89 15.58
CA GLY A 255 3.13 11.65 15.91
C GLY A 255 1.82 10.93 15.63
N ILE A 256 0.73 11.69 15.60
CA ILE A 256 -0.64 11.19 15.47
C ILE A 256 -1.14 11.49 14.06
N PHE A 257 -1.66 10.46 13.40
CA PHE A 257 -2.29 10.56 12.10
C PHE A 257 -3.81 10.58 12.29
N ASN A 258 -4.52 11.38 11.50
CA ASN A 258 -5.98 11.32 11.35
C ASN A 258 -6.30 11.21 9.85
N MET A 259 -6.89 10.08 9.46
CA MET A 259 -7.01 9.65 8.07
C MET A 259 -8.47 9.27 7.75
N GLU A 260 -8.91 9.52 6.53
CA GLU A 260 -10.23 9.09 6.05
C GLU A 260 -10.30 7.57 5.91
N THR A 261 -11.43 6.99 6.33
CA THR A 261 -11.64 5.54 6.38
C THR A 261 -12.21 4.96 5.09
N GLY A 262 -12.54 5.77 4.10
CA GLY A 262 -13.27 5.31 2.90
C GLY A 262 -14.78 5.57 2.96
N VAL A 263 -15.32 5.96 4.12
CA VAL A 263 -16.70 6.47 4.21
C VAL A 263 -16.81 7.72 3.33
N GLY A 264 -17.66 7.68 2.30
CA GLY A 264 -17.73 8.74 1.29
C GLY A 264 -16.76 8.58 0.10
N ASN A 265 -16.23 7.37 -0.11
CA ASN A 265 -15.39 6.94 -1.25
C ASN A 265 -13.95 7.49 -1.28
N THR A 266 -13.42 7.99 -0.16
CA THR A 266 -12.01 8.42 -0.06
C THR A 266 -11.35 7.72 1.12
N ILE A 267 -10.46 6.78 0.84
CA ILE A 267 -9.69 6.02 1.84
C ILE A 267 -8.25 6.52 1.85
N GLY A 268 -7.61 6.52 3.01
CA GLY A 268 -6.17 6.66 3.08
C GLY A 268 -5.71 8.11 3.04
N LYS A 269 -6.58 9.06 2.70
CA LYS A 269 -6.28 10.49 2.69
C LYS A 269 -6.08 11.00 4.11
N LEU A 270 -4.97 11.68 4.34
CA LEU A 270 -4.64 12.30 5.61
C LEU A 270 -5.34 13.66 5.72
N GLN A 271 -6.03 13.87 6.85
CA GLN A 271 -6.73 15.11 7.18
C GLN A 271 -5.94 15.96 8.17
N ARG A 272 -5.32 15.30 9.17
CA ARG A 272 -4.52 15.97 10.19
C ARG A 272 -3.30 15.15 10.58
N TRP A 273 -2.24 15.86 10.94
CA TRP A 273 -1.07 15.30 11.58
C TRP A 273 -0.76 16.10 12.84
N ASN A 274 -0.66 15.42 13.99
CA ASN A 274 -0.55 16.03 15.30
C ASN A 274 -1.64 17.09 15.56
N TYR A 275 -2.87 16.82 15.10
CA TYR A 275 -4.04 17.71 15.17
C TYR A 275 -4.02 18.94 14.25
N TRP A 276 -2.92 19.17 13.53
CA TRP A 276 -2.77 20.24 12.57
C TRP A 276 -3.23 19.82 11.18
N THR A 277 -3.95 20.70 10.48
CA THR A 277 -4.23 20.59 9.03
C THR A 277 -3.09 21.18 8.19
N ARG A 278 -2.14 21.85 8.84
CA ARG A 278 -1.00 22.51 8.24
C ARG A 278 0.18 22.48 9.20
N THR A 279 1.32 22.00 8.73
CA THR A 279 2.58 21.99 9.46
C THR A 279 3.11 23.43 9.66
N PRO A 280 3.77 23.70 10.80
CA PRO A 280 4.37 25.00 11.06
C PRO A 280 5.72 25.20 10.34
N TYR A 281 6.21 24.19 9.61
CA TYR A 281 7.57 24.15 9.10
C TYR A 281 7.77 24.82 7.74
N PHE A 282 6.70 24.95 6.96
CA PHE A 282 6.74 25.51 5.61
C PHE A 282 5.63 26.56 5.37
N PRO A 283 5.92 27.67 4.68
CA PRO A 283 4.95 28.70 4.32
C PRO A 283 4.04 28.27 3.14
N GLY A 284 2.94 28.98 2.91
CA GLY A 284 2.00 28.71 1.80
C GLY A 284 1.51 27.26 1.70
N GLU A 285 1.11 26.80 0.52
CA GLU A 285 0.56 25.46 0.33
C GLU A 285 1.54 24.32 0.71
N CYS A 286 2.84 24.58 0.72
CA CYS A 286 3.89 23.64 1.12
C CYS A 286 3.72 23.10 2.55
N GLY A 287 3.10 23.88 3.44
CA GLY A 287 2.83 23.47 4.81
C GLY A 287 1.62 22.54 4.95
N ASN A 288 0.77 22.39 3.94
CA ASN A 288 -0.51 21.68 4.09
C ASN A 288 -0.29 20.19 4.39
N VAL A 289 -1.09 19.67 5.32
CA VAL A 289 -1.20 18.23 5.57
C VAL A 289 -2.20 17.68 4.57
N ASP A 290 -1.71 17.02 3.53
CA ASP A 290 -2.53 16.48 2.44
C ASP A 290 -1.85 15.24 1.83
N GLY A 291 -2.60 14.51 0.99
CA GLY A 291 -2.19 13.26 0.37
C GLY A 291 -2.52 12.03 1.21
N SER A 292 -2.09 10.86 0.75
CA SER A 292 -2.20 9.61 1.49
C SER A 292 -1.42 9.65 2.81
N ALA A 293 -1.85 8.89 3.82
CA ALA A 293 -1.07 8.58 5.02
C ALA A 293 0.15 7.66 4.76
N GLY A 294 0.41 7.30 3.50
CA GLY A 294 1.63 6.63 3.02
C GLY A 294 1.44 5.15 2.65
N GLU A 295 0.42 4.47 3.18
CA GLU A 295 0.22 3.03 2.99
C GLU A 295 -1.02 2.69 2.17
N LEU A 296 -2.08 3.50 2.32
CA LEU A 296 -3.33 3.33 1.61
C LEU A 296 -3.51 4.52 0.67
N PHE A 297 -3.60 4.26 -0.62
CA PHE A 297 -3.92 5.29 -1.61
C PHE A 297 -5.37 5.14 -2.05
N PRO A 298 -6.06 6.26 -2.38
CA PRO A 298 -7.41 6.20 -2.93
C PRO A 298 -7.48 5.35 -4.21
N PRO A 299 -8.63 4.75 -4.55
CA PRO A 299 -8.82 4.08 -5.84
C PRO A 299 -8.83 5.07 -7.02
N LYS A 300 -8.79 4.55 -8.25
CA LYS A 300 -8.90 5.32 -9.51
C LYS A 300 -7.78 6.35 -9.72
N GLN A 301 -6.54 5.88 -9.56
CA GLN A 301 -5.34 6.67 -9.78
C GLN A 301 -5.19 7.11 -11.25
N LYS A 302 -4.62 8.30 -11.45
CA LYS A 302 -4.45 8.94 -12.77
C LYS A 302 -2.98 9.00 -13.17
N ARG A 303 -2.72 9.23 -14.46
CA ARG A 303 -1.37 9.39 -15.03
C ARG A 303 -0.83 10.82 -14.87
N ASP A 304 -0.97 11.39 -13.69
CA ASP A 304 -0.47 12.72 -13.34
C ASP A 304 0.58 12.61 -12.23
N GLY A 305 0.14 12.38 -10.99
CA GLY A 305 1.03 12.23 -9.85
C GLY A 305 0.26 11.93 -8.57
N ILE A 306 0.92 11.23 -7.66
CA ILE A 306 0.34 10.89 -6.36
C ILE A 306 0.94 11.75 -5.26
N ARG A 307 0.16 11.96 -4.20
CA ARG A 307 0.60 12.67 -3.01
C ARG A 307 0.51 11.77 -1.78
N PHE A 308 1.50 11.85 -0.91
CA PHE A 308 1.48 11.24 0.42
C PHE A 308 2.19 12.13 1.43
N PHE A 309 1.80 12.05 2.69
CA PHE A 309 2.46 12.79 3.75
C PHE A 309 3.63 12.00 4.31
N SER A 310 4.82 12.62 4.34
CA SER A 310 6.00 12.04 4.98
C SER A 310 6.30 12.78 6.27
N THR A 311 6.25 12.07 7.39
CA THR A 311 6.67 12.61 8.70
C THR A 311 8.16 12.85 8.76
N ASP A 312 8.96 12.10 8.00
CA ASP A 312 10.40 12.29 7.97
C ASP A 312 10.84 13.53 7.18
N LEU A 313 10.03 13.94 6.18
CA LEU A 313 10.20 15.20 5.45
C LEU A 313 9.33 16.34 5.99
N CYS A 314 8.44 16.03 6.94
CA CYS A 314 7.55 16.98 7.61
C CYS A 314 6.62 17.76 6.66
N ARG A 315 6.25 17.14 5.53
CA ARG A 315 5.42 17.74 4.47
C ARG A 315 4.67 16.68 3.67
N ASN A 316 3.71 17.13 2.86
CA ASN A 316 3.21 16.33 1.75
C ASN A 316 4.26 16.23 0.63
N VAL A 317 4.38 15.06 0.03
CA VAL A 317 5.33 14.69 -1.01
C VAL A 317 4.53 14.35 -2.25
N LYS A 318 4.93 14.89 -3.40
CA LYS A 318 4.37 14.54 -4.71
C LYS A 318 5.37 13.67 -5.45
N LEU A 319 4.87 12.58 -6.04
CA LEU A 319 5.59 11.76 -7.01
C LEU A 319 4.92 11.91 -8.37
N ASP A 320 5.71 12.04 -9.42
CA ASP A 320 5.22 12.21 -10.79
C ASP A 320 5.00 10.84 -11.44
N TYR A 321 3.95 10.72 -12.24
CA TYR A 321 3.77 9.55 -13.10
C TYR A 321 4.94 9.46 -14.09
N GLU A 322 5.53 8.28 -14.20
CA GLU A 322 6.64 8.02 -15.12
C GLU A 322 6.20 7.14 -16.28
N GLN A 323 5.66 5.96 -15.99
CA GLN A 323 5.29 4.96 -16.99
C GLN A 323 4.40 3.85 -16.41
N ASP A 324 3.80 3.06 -17.30
CA ASP A 324 3.16 1.80 -16.95
C ASP A 324 4.22 0.70 -16.89
N ILE A 325 4.17 -0.13 -15.85
CA ILE A 325 5.06 -1.29 -15.72
C ILE A 325 4.23 -2.54 -15.39
N ASN A 326 4.81 -3.71 -15.61
CA ASN A 326 4.21 -4.97 -15.19
C ASN A 326 4.92 -5.46 -13.91
N VAL A 327 4.14 -5.68 -12.85
CA VAL A 327 4.62 -6.28 -11.60
C VAL A 327 3.90 -7.60 -11.39
N GLN A 328 4.63 -8.70 -11.49
CA GLN A 328 4.10 -10.06 -11.30
C GLN A 328 2.81 -10.34 -12.10
N GLY A 329 2.70 -9.83 -13.32
CA GLY A 329 1.54 -10.02 -14.20
C GLY A 329 0.39 -9.03 -14.01
N VAL A 330 0.56 -8.01 -13.16
CA VAL A 330 -0.40 -6.91 -12.96
C VAL A 330 0.17 -5.63 -13.57
N THR A 331 -0.62 -4.94 -14.39
CA THR A 331 -0.27 -3.61 -14.92
C THR A 331 -0.46 -2.56 -13.85
N VAL A 332 0.58 -1.78 -13.58
CA VAL A 332 0.59 -0.75 -12.53
C VAL A 332 1.18 0.55 -13.06
N TYR A 333 0.79 1.67 -12.44
CA TYR A 333 1.38 2.98 -12.70
C TYR A 333 2.56 3.19 -11.78
N LYS A 334 3.75 3.43 -12.35
CA LYS A 334 4.96 3.79 -11.63
C LYS A 334 4.99 5.31 -11.43
N TYR A 335 5.00 5.73 -10.17
CA TYR A 335 5.20 7.12 -9.77
C TYR A 335 6.57 7.29 -9.11
N SER A 336 7.43 8.13 -9.66
CA SER A 336 8.79 8.34 -9.14
C SER A 336 8.97 9.74 -8.56
N ALA A 337 10.05 9.92 -7.78
CA ALA A 337 10.40 11.23 -7.24
C ALA A 337 10.55 12.30 -8.33
N GLY A 338 10.96 11.89 -9.53
CA GLY A 338 11.12 12.76 -10.68
C GLY A 338 11.99 13.97 -10.36
N ARG A 339 11.69 15.10 -11.01
CA ARG A 339 12.28 16.38 -10.64
C ARG A 339 11.45 17.11 -9.60
N SER A 340 10.15 16.82 -9.47
CA SER A 340 9.26 17.64 -8.63
C SER A 340 9.44 17.42 -7.13
N MET A 341 9.80 16.22 -6.67
CA MET A 341 9.80 15.90 -5.24
C MET A 341 10.75 16.79 -4.42
N LEU A 342 11.95 17.04 -4.94
CA LEU A 342 13.03 17.77 -4.28
C LEU A 342 13.43 19.05 -5.05
N ASP A 343 12.54 19.57 -5.88
CA ASP A 343 12.75 20.85 -6.56
C ASP A 343 12.61 22.01 -5.57
N ASN A 344 13.35 23.08 -5.85
CA ASN A 344 13.39 24.31 -5.05
C ASN A 344 12.54 25.44 -5.64
N GLY A 345 11.72 25.17 -6.66
CA GLY A 345 10.99 26.19 -7.42
C GLY A 345 11.59 26.49 -8.80
N THR A 346 12.76 25.93 -9.14
CA THR A 346 13.43 26.16 -10.44
C THR A 346 12.64 25.53 -11.59
N TYR A 347 12.20 24.29 -11.41
CA TYR A 347 11.42 23.58 -12.42
C TYR A 347 9.91 23.63 -12.16
N TYR A 348 9.50 23.67 -10.88
CA TYR A 348 8.11 23.67 -10.45
C TYR A 348 7.87 24.86 -9.50
N PRO A 349 7.42 26.03 -9.99
CA PRO A 349 7.30 27.25 -9.20
C PRO A 349 6.50 27.11 -7.90
N GLU A 350 5.55 26.17 -7.85
CA GLU A 350 4.77 25.83 -6.65
C GLU A 350 5.62 25.30 -5.48
N ASN A 351 6.81 24.77 -5.77
CA ASN A 351 7.74 24.25 -4.77
C ASN A 351 8.64 25.32 -4.15
N SER A 352 8.58 26.57 -4.63
CA SER A 352 9.40 27.67 -4.10
C SER A 352 9.23 27.89 -2.58
N CYS A 353 8.05 27.58 -2.03
CA CYS A 353 7.81 27.69 -0.59
C CYS A 353 8.57 26.66 0.26
N PHE A 354 9.16 25.60 -0.32
CA PHE A 354 9.98 24.64 0.42
C PHE A 354 11.38 25.17 0.75
N CYS A 355 11.83 26.27 0.14
CA CYS A 355 13.13 26.87 0.45
C CYS A 355 13.22 27.41 1.88
N ASN A 356 12.10 27.92 2.43
CA ASN A 356 12.00 28.46 3.79
C ASN A 356 13.21 29.34 4.21
N GLY A 357 13.61 30.28 3.34
CA GLY A 357 14.83 31.09 3.50
C GLY A 357 15.68 31.08 2.23
N GLU A 358 17.01 30.94 2.39
CA GLU A 358 17.95 30.78 1.27
C GLU A 358 17.70 29.44 0.58
N CYS A 359 17.26 29.47 -0.69
CA CYS A 359 17.09 28.27 -1.49
C CYS A 359 18.45 27.57 -1.69
N VAL A 360 18.45 26.25 -1.57
CA VAL A 360 19.56 25.38 -1.94
C VAL A 360 19.39 24.88 -3.38
N PRO A 361 20.44 24.34 -4.03
CA PRO A 361 20.31 23.75 -5.37
C PRO A 361 19.21 22.69 -5.43
N TYR A 362 18.58 22.53 -6.60
CA TYR A 362 17.51 21.55 -6.79
C TYR A 362 18.00 20.10 -6.57
N GLY A 363 17.07 19.21 -6.22
CA GLY A 363 17.36 17.84 -5.84
C GLY A 363 17.88 17.69 -4.40
N ILE A 364 17.90 18.78 -3.64
CA ILE A 364 18.17 18.82 -2.20
C ILE A 364 17.08 19.63 -1.52
N MET A 365 16.56 19.11 -0.41
CA MET A 365 15.51 19.75 0.37
C MET A 365 15.99 20.04 1.80
N ASN A 366 15.73 21.25 2.29
CA ASN A 366 15.99 21.65 3.67
C ASN A 366 14.90 21.09 4.61
N ILE A 367 15.30 20.37 5.66
CA ILE A 367 14.39 19.88 6.71
C ILE A 367 14.77 20.39 8.11
N SER A 368 15.63 21.41 8.19
CA SER A 368 16.17 21.93 9.45
C SER A 368 15.09 22.38 10.43
N SER A 369 14.02 23.00 9.92
CA SER A 369 12.92 23.52 10.73
C SER A 369 12.17 22.44 11.52
N CYS A 370 12.14 21.20 11.03
CA CYS A 370 11.52 20.09 11.75
C CYS A 370 12.51 19.12 12.41
N ARG A 371 13.81 19.43 12.33
CA ARG A 371 14.90 18.66 12.95
C ARG A 371 15.65 19.49 13.99
N TYR A 372 14.91 20.15 14.89
CA TYR A 372 15.46 20.92 16.01
C TYR A 372 16.48 21.99 15.57
N GLY A 373 16.34 22.55 14.37
CA GLY A 373 17.28 23.54 13.84
C GLY A 373 18.66 23.00 13.45
N SER A 374 18.86 21.67 13.44
CA SER A 374 20.03 21.03 12.83
C SER A 374 20.04 21.31 11.32
N PRO A 375 21.20 21.60 10.69
CA PRO A 375 21.29 21.87 9.25
C PRO A 375 21.16 20.59 8.41
N ALA A 376 20.03 19.90 8.57
CA ALA A 376 19.72 18.63 7.93
C ALA A 376 19.03 18.85 6.58
N PHE A 377 19.54 18.14 5.56
CA PHE A 377 19.08 18.22 4.19
C PHE A 377 18.85 16.82 3.62
N VAL A 378 17.79 16.65 2.84
CA VAL A 378 17.45 15.38 2.20
C VAL A 378 17.72 15.46 0.70
N SER A 379 18.32 14.42 0.16
CA SER A 379 18.45 14.18 -1.28
C SER A 379 18.01 12.75 -1.63
N LEU A 380 18.02 12.38 -2.91
CA LEU A 380 18.07 10.98 -3.29
C LEU A 380 19.50 10.42 -3.06
N PRO A 381 19.68 9.10 -2.92
CA PRO A 381 21.00 8.49 -2.73
C PRO A 381 22.02 8.91 -3.79
N HIS A 382 23.27 9.10 -3.34
CA HIS A 382 24.37 9.62 -4.15
C HIS A 382 24.05 10.96 -4.85
N PHE A 383 23.10 11.74 -4.34
CA PHE A 383 22.59 12.97 -4.96
C PHE A 383 22.00 12.76 -6.36
N TYR A 384 21.37 11.61 -6.61
CA TYR A 384 20.65 11.37 -7.87
C TYR A 384 19.58 12.44 -8.14
N GLY A 385 19.61 13.01 -9.35
CA GLY A 385 18.69 14.08 -9.76
C GLY A 385 18.99 15.47 -9.18
N ALA A 386 20.07 15.64 -8.41
CA ALA A 386 20.48 16.94 -7.89
C ALA A 386 21.33 17.75 -8.87
N ASP A 387 21.42 19.04 -8.61
CA ASP A 387 22.29 19.95 -9.36
C ASP A 387 23.75 19.46 -9.33
N PRO A 388 24.43 19.33 -10.49
CA PRO A 388 25.82 18.90 -10.55
C PRO A 388 26.79 19.68 -9.66
N VAL A 389 26.48 20.95 -9.32
CA VAL A 389 27.30 21.78 -8.42
C VAL A 389 27.50 21.12 -7.03
N VAL A 390 26.54 20.31 -6.59
CA VAL A 390 26.60 19.57 -5.32
C VAL A 390 27.75 18.57 -5.30
N LEU A 391 28.11 18.04 -6.46
CA LEU A 391 29.10 16.97 -6.61
C LEU A 391 30.54 17.49 -6.78
N GLU A 392 30.74 18.79 -7.02
CA GLU A 392 32.04 19.33 -7.40
C GLU A 392 33.15 19.04 -6.37
N LYS A 393 32.79 19.12 -5.08
CA LYS A 393 33.69 18.94 -3.93
C LYS A 393 33.68 17.53 -3.33
N ILE A 394 32.92 16.61 -3.91
CA ILE A 394 32.66 15.27 -3.35
C ILE A 394 33.23 14.20 -4.29
N GLU A 395 33.89 13.21 -3.73
CA GLU A 395 34.39 12.03 -4.43
C GLU A 395 33.80 10.76 -3.78
N GLY A 396 33.54 9.73 -4.59
CA GLY A 396 33.02 8.43 -4.13
C GLY A 396 31.51 8.23 -4.31
N VAL A 397 30.75 9.30 -4.55
CA VAL A 397 29.33 9.24 -4.90
C VAL A 397 29.13 8.97 -6.41
N LYS A 398 28.16 8.14 -6.78
CA LYS A 398 27.90 7.69 -8.16
C LYS A 398 26.38 7.59 -8.38
N PRO A 399 25.71 8.66 -8.81
CA PRO A 399 24.28 8.64 -9.09
C PRO A 399 23.91 7.59 -10.16
N GLN A 400 22.92 6.73 -9.89
CA GLN A 400 22.44 5.67 -10.79
C GLN A 400 20.93 5.55 -10.61
N GLN A 401 20.16 5.65 -11.69
CA GLN A 401 18.70 5.67 -11.61
C GLN A 401 18.13 4.37 -11.04
N ASP A 402 18.58 3.22 -11.55
CA ASP A 402 18.13 1.89 -11.13
C ASP A 402 18.33 1.63 -9.63
N LYS A 403 19.38 2.20 -9.05
CA LYS A 403 19.74 2.01 -7.63
C LYS A 403 19.27 3.12 -6.70
N HIS A 404 19.09 4.34 -7.19
CA HIS A 404 18.91 5.52 -6.32
C HIS A 404 17.60 6.26 -6.57
N GLU A 405 16.77 5.81 -7.50
CA GLU A 405 15.44 6.36 -7.69
C GLU A 405 14.48 5.91 -6.57
N PHE A 406 13.69 6.86 -6.08
CA PHE A 406 12.52 6.59 -5.25
C PHE A 406 11.31 6.41 -6.16
N PHE A 407 10.54 5.32 -6.00
CA PHE A 407 9.24 5.19 -6.65
C PHE A 407 8.22 4.35 -5.85
N ILE A 408 6.95 4.55 -6.19
CA ILE A 408 5.81 3.74 -5.74
C ILE A 408 5.06 3.29 -7.00
N ALA A 409 4.82 1.98 -7.12
CA ALA A 409 4.04 1.39 -8.20
C ALA A 409 2.67 0.97 -7.67
N LEU A 410 1.62 1.64 -8.14
CA LEU A 410 0.24 1.42 -7.72
C LEU A 410 -0.59 0.76 -8.81
N GLU A 411 -1.43 -0.19 -8.43
CA GLU A 411 -2.51 -0.63 -9.31
C GLU A 411 -3.55 0.49 -9.42
N PRO A 412 -3.92 0.92 -10.63
CA PRO A 412 -4.70 2.14 -10.82
C PRO A 412 -6.13 2.10 -10.29
N ASP A 413 -6.85 0.99 -10.44
CA ASP A 413 -8.27 0.95 -10.08
C ASP A 413 -8.49 0.89 -8.57
N THR A 414 -7.62 0.17 -7.85
CA THR A 414 -7.70 -0.06 -6.41
C THR A 414 -6.83 0.87 -5.57
N GLY A 415 -5.76 1.44 -6.16
CA GLY A 415 -4.77 2.23 -5.42
C GLY A 415 -3.80 1.40 -4.57
N LEU A 416 -3.78 0.08 -4.72
CA LEU A 416 -2.90 -0.79 -3.92
C LEU A 416 -1.43 -0.66 -4.37
N PRO A 417 -0.48 -0.47 -3.43
CA PRO A 417 0.94 -0.51 -3.76
C PRO A 417 1.41 -1.95 -3.94
N LEU A 418 1.91 -2.27 -5.15
CA LEU A 418 2.43 -3.61 -5.47
C LEU A 418 3.95 -3.67 -5.34
N ARG A 419 4.63 -2.54 -5.59
CA ARG A 419 6.07 -2.41 -5.42
C ARG A 419 6.41 -0.99 -4.96
N VAL A 420 7.23 -0.88 -3.93
CA VAL A 420 7.73 0.38 -3.39
C VAL A 420 9.23 0.29 -3.26
N SER A 421 9.92 1.31 -3.74
CA SER A 421 11.36 1.48 -3.56
C SER A 421 11.54 2.86 -2.93
N ALA A 422 11.41 2.95 -1.61
CA ALA A 422 11.59 4.20 -0.89
C ALA A 422 13.07 4.39 -0.57
N ARG A 423 13.68 5.43 -1.13
CA ARG A 423 15.12 5.69 -1.00
C ARG A 423 15.37 7.17 -0.76
N LEU A 424 16.04 7.50 0.34
CA LEU A 424 16.42 8.88 0.68
C LEU A 424 17.79 8.90 1.32
N GLN A 425 18.49 10.01 1.13
CA GLN A 425 19.79 10.30 1.72
C GLN A 425 19.69 11.51 2.64
N LEU A 426 20.31 11.37 3.80
CA LEU A 426 20.47 12.44 4.77
C LEU A 426 21.85 13.06 4.63
N ASN A 427 21.86 14.38 4.59
CA ASN A 427 23.05 15.20 4.44
C ASN A 427 23.04 16.31 5.50
N LEU A 428 24.22 16.78 5.88
CA LEU A 428 24.39 17.95 6.73
C LEU A 428 25.06 19.08 5.95
N LEU A 429 24.54 20.29 6.03
CA LEU A 429 25.22 21.45 5.44
C LEU A 429 26.39 21.85 6.34
N VAL A 430 27.59 21.71 5.80
CA VAL A 430 28.81 22.29 6.36
C VAL A 430 29.03 23.61 5.62
N GLU A 431 29.25 24.70 6.35
CA GLU A 431 29.52 26.01 5.75
C GLU A 431 30.41 26.87 6.67
N PRO A 432 31.13 27.86 6.12
CA PRO A 432 31.92 28.77 6.92
C PRO A 432 31.07 29.58 7.91
N ILE A 433 31.49 29.63 9.18
CA ILE A 433 30.86 30.48 10.20
C ILE A 433 31.90 31.37 10.87
N SER A 434 31.84 32.67 10.59
CA SER A 434 32.77 33.64 11.15
C SER A 434 32.78 33.63 12.67
N TYR A 435 33.98 33.78 13.25
CA TYR A 435 34.25 33.82 14.70
C TYR A 435 34.11 32.49 15.44
N ILE A 436 33.81 31.39 14.74
CA ILE A 436 33.86 30.02 15.26
C ILE A 436 35.02 29.30 14.60
N GLY A 437 36.16 29.19 15.29
CA GLY A 437 37.42 28.71 14.71
C GLY A 437 37.30 27.36 13.99
N LEU A 438 36.53 26.42 14.57
CA LEU A 438 36.31 25.09 14.01
C LEU A 438 35.65 25.08 12.61
N LEU A 439 34.84 26.09 12.28
CA LEU A 439 34.14 26.21 11.00
C LEU A 439 34.56 27.40 10.16
N GLN A 440 35.36 28.33 10.69
CA GLN A 440 35.66 29.60 10.03
C GLN A 440 36.26 29.40 8.62
N ASP A 441 37.12 28.39 8.48
CA ASP A 441 37.80 28.05 7.22
C ASP A 441 37.26 26.75 6.60
N ALA A 442 36.13 26.24 7.09
CA ALA A 442 35.50 25.04 6.54
C ALA A 442 34.80 25.36 5.20
N PRO A 443 34.78 24.43 4.23
CA PRO A 443 34.13 24.65 2.96
C PRO A 443 32.61 24.58 3.07
N LYS A 444 31.90 25.26 2.15
CA LYS A 444 30.46 25.05 1.92
C LYS A 444 30.24 23.78 1.09
N LEU A 445 29.56 22.77 1.64
CA LEU A 445 29.09 21.56 0.95
C LEU A 445 27.93 20.88 1.70
N PHE A 446 27.19 20.03 0.98
CA PHE A 446 26.24 19.08 1.59
C PHE A 446 26.98 17.77 1.89
N PHE A 447 27.35 17.57 3.15
CA PHE A 447 28.09 16.40 3.61
C PHE A 447 27.14 15.19 3.72
N PRO A 448 27.29 14.15 2.88
CA PRO A 448 26.43 12.96 2.95
C PRO A 448 26.77 12.15 4.20
N VAL A 449 25.74 11.75 4.95
CA VAL A 449 25.92 11.02 6.22
C VAL A 449 25.49 9.57 6.10
N LEU A 450 24.25 9.36 5.66
CA LEU A 450 23.70 8.04 5.41
C LEU A 450 22.60 8.11 4.37
N TRP A 451 22.30 6.99 3.75
CA TRP A 451 21.08 6.82 2.99
C TRP A 451 20.42 5.49 3.35
N PHE A 452 19.12 5.39 3.10
CA PHE A 452 18.38 4.18 3.35
C PHE A 452 17.61 3.73 2.13
N GLU A 453 17.34 2.44 2.08
CA GLU A 453 16.43 1.80 1.15
C GLU A 453 15.41 0.97 1.93
N GLN A 454 14.14 1.18 1.59
CA GLN A 454 13.06 0.28 1.98
C GLN A 454 12.39 -0.21 0.71
N ASN A 455 12.71 -1.44 0.34
CA ASN A 455 12.18 -2.09 -0.84
C ASN A 455 11.09 -3.08 -0.43
N VAL A 456 9.86 -2.81 -0.86
CA VAL A 456 8.69 -3.60 -0.51
C VAL A 456 8.07 -4.12 -1.79
N SER A 457 7.94 -5.43 -1.90
CA SER A 457 7.20 -6.08 -2.97
C SER A 457 6.05 -6.87 -2.38
N MET A 458 4.88 -6.81 -3.03
CA MET A 458 3.72 -7.53 -2.55
C MET A 458 3.98 -9.05 -2.63
N PRO A 459 3.72 -9.81 -1.55
CA PRO A 459 3.83 -11.26 -1.55
C PRO A 459 2.91 -11.93 -2.58
N ASP A 460 3.35 -13.04 -3.16
CA ASP A 460 2.63 -13.74 -4.23
C ASP A 460 1.20 -14.15 -3.86
N ASN A 461 0.96 -14.53 -2.59
CA ASN A 461 -0.36 -14.89 -2.09
C ASN A 461 -1.33 -13.70 -2.07
N LEU A 462 -0.84 -12.50 -1.75
CA LEU A 462 -1.64 -11.27 -1.79
C LEU A 462 -1.84 -10.80 -3.23
N ILE A 463 -0.83 -10.94 -4.09
CA ILE A 463 -0.97 -10.63 -5.53
C ILE A 463 -2.00 -11.52 -6.20
N PHE A 464 -2.09 -12.80 -5.82
CA PHE A 464 -3.14 -13.68 -6.31
C PHE A 464 -4.53 -13.12 -5.99
N LEU A 465 -4.76 -12.63 -4.77
CA LEU A 465 -6.03 -11.99 -4.39
C LEU A 465 -6.29 -10.73 -5.21
N VAL A 466 -5.26 -9.90 -5.44
CA VAL A 466 -5.37 -8.71 -6.31
C VAL A 466 -5.75 -9.14 -7.73
N LYS A 467 -5.11 -10.15 -8.31
CA LYS A 467 -5.46 -10.67 -9.63
C LYS A 467 -6.90 -11.17 -9.69
N VAL A 468 -7.39 -11.88 -8.68
CA VAL A 468 -8.79 -12.32 -8.61
C VAL A 468 -9.72 -11.10 -8.60
N LEU A 469 -9.41 -10.09 -7.78
CA LEU A 469 -10.17 -8.85 -7.70
C LEU A 469 -10.25 -8.13 -9.06
N LEU A 470 -9.11 -7.97 -9.74
CA LEU A 470 -9.02 -7.31 -11.04
C LEU A 470 -9.69 -8.11 -12.17
N ASN A 471 -9.78 -9.44 -12.03
CA ASN A 471 -10.46 -10.29 -13.00
C ASN A 471 -11.95 -10.51 -12.70
N LEU A 472 -12.49 -9.95 -11.61
CA LEU A 472 -13.93 -10.02 -11.32
C LEU A 472 -14.83 -9.55 -12.47
N PRO A 473 -14.53 -8.46 -13.21
CA PRO A 473 -15.30 -8.10 -14.41
C PRO A 473 -15.40 -9.24 -15.41
N TYR A 474 -14.27 -9.87 -15.75
CA TYR A 474 -14.23 -10.97 -16.71
C TYR A 474 -14.93 -12.23 -16.18
N ILE A 475 -14.82 -12.49 -14.86
CA ILE A 475 -15.55 -13.58 -14.19
C ILE A 475 -17.06 -13.33 -14.25
N PHE A 476 -17.53 -12.12 -13.95
CA PHE A 476 -18.94 -11.77 -14.04
C PHE A 476 -19.46 -11.85 -15.48
N LEU A 477 -18.70 -11.36 -16.45
CA LEU A 477 -19.08 -11.45 -17.86
C LEU A 477 -19.12 -12.90 -18.37
N SER A 478 -18.13 -13.72 -18.01
CA SER A 478 -18.09 -15.14 -18.40
C SER A 478 -19.21 -15.96 -17.73
N LEU A 479 -19.46 -15.78 -16.43
CA LEU A 479 -20.59 -16.42 -15.75
C LEU A 479 -21.94 -15.94 -16.30
N GLY A 480 -22.04 -14.64 -16.60
CA GLY A 480 -23.24 -14.05 -17.17
C GLY A 480 -23.57 -14.63 -18.55
N THR A 481 -22.58 -14.73 -19.44
CA THR A 481 -22.76 -15.39 -20.75
C THR A 481 -23.09 -16.87 -20.61
N PHE A 482 -22.46 -17.58 -19.67
CA PHE A 482 -22.77 -18.98 -19.37
C PHE A 482 -24.24 -19.17 -18.91
N PHE A 483 -24.74 -18.31 -18.01
CA PHE A 483 -26.13 -18.40 -17.56
C PHE A 483 -27.15 -18.07 -18.65
N ILE A 484 -26.88 -17.09 -19.53
CA ILE A 484 -27.75 -16.80 -20.67
C ILE A 484 -27.77 -17.97 -21.65
N THR A 485 -26.62 -18.54 -22.01
CA THR A 485 -26.55 -19.68 -22.93
C THR A 485 -27.26 -20.91 -22.35
N LEU A 486 -27.10 -21.19 -21.06
CA LEU A 486 -27.81 -22.27 -20.38
C LEU A 486 -29.33 -22.03 -20.34
N SER A 487 -29.76 -20.78 -20.12
CA SER A 487 -31.18 -20.40 -20.18
C SER A 487 -31.76 -20.65 -21.57
N LEU A 488 -31.06 -20.25 -22.64
CA LEU A 488 -31.46 -20.50 -24.03
C LEU A 488 -31.58 -22.00 -24.32
N VAL A 489 -30.65 -22.82 -23.84
CA VAL A 489 -30.72 -24.28 -23.98
C VAL A 489 -31.96 -24.84 -23.27
N CYS A 490 -32.25 -24.39 -22.04
CA CYS A 490 -33.47 -24.80 -21.33
C CYS A 490 -34.73 -24.43 -22.11
N VAL A 491 -34.81 -23.23 -22.68
CA VAL A 491 -35.94 -22.80 -23.52
C VAL A 491 -36.04 -23.67 -24.77
N ILE A 492 -34.93 -23.95 -25.46
CA ILE A 492 -34.91 -24.84 -26.63
C ILE A 492 -35.38 -26.26 -26.26
N LEU A 493 -34.98 -26.78 -25.11
CA LEU A 493 -35.42 -28.10 -24.63
C LEU A 493 -36.92 -28.11 -24.31
N ILE A 494 -37.45 -27.06 -23.70
CA ILE A 494 -38.89 -26.90 -23.46
C ILE A 494 -39.65 -26.86 -24.79
N VAL A 495 -39.17 -26.06 -25.76
CA VAL A 495 -39.77 -25.91 -27.09
C VAL A 495 -39.70 -27.23 -27.89
N LYS A 496 -38.54 -27.89 -27.95
CA LYS A 496 -38.42 -29.20 -28.61
C LYS A 496 -39.34 -30.24 -27.99
N LYS A 497 -39.47 -30.24 -26.67
CA LYS A 497 -40.33 -31.19 -25.96
C LYS A 497 -41.81 -30.87 -26.14
N SER A 498 -42.21 -29.60 -26.18
CA SER A 498 -43.59 -29.19 -26.50
C SER A 498 -43.96 -29.49 -27.96
N LEU A 499 -43.06 -29.24 -28.91
CA LEU A 499 -43.23 -29.64 -30.31
C LEU A 499 -43.26 -31.17 -30.48
N GLY A 500 -42.42 -31.91 -29.76
CA GLY A 500 -42.44 -33.38 -29.74
C GLY A 500 -43.75 -33.95 -29.20
N ILE A 501 -44.41 -33.25 -28.26
CA ILE A 501 -45.76 -33.61 -27.76
C ILE A 501 -46.84 -33.33 -28.81
N VAL A 502 -46.74 -32.22 -29.58
CA VAL A 502 -47.66 -31.93 -30.69
C VAL A 502 -47.52 -32.96 -31.82
N VAL A 503 -46.30 -33.46 -32.06
CA VAL A 503 -46.03 -34.50 -33.07
C VAL A 503 -46.42 -35.91 -32.56
N CYS A 504 -46.11 -36.28 -31.31
CA CYS A 504 -46.55 -37.56 -30.71
C CYS A 504 -48.04 -37.59 -30.31
N GLY A 505 -48.73 -36.45 -30.30
CA GLY A 505 -50.19 -36.37 -30.35
C GLY A 505 -50.79 -37.08 -31.57
N LYS A 506 -49.94 -37.44 -32.55
CA LYS A 506 -50.17 -38.48 -33.55
C LYS A 506 -49.20 -39.65 -33.32
N GLN A 507 -49.67 -40.67 -32.61
CA GLN A 507 -49.09 -42.04 -32.48
C GLN A 507 -47.80 -42.27 -31.64
N SER A 508 -47.99 -43.05 -30.56
CA SER A 508 -47.23 -44.29 -30.24
C SER A 508 -46.17 -44.39 -29.12
N GLU A 509 -45.99 -43.44 -28.20
CA GLU A 509 -45.01 -43.63 -27.10
C GLU A 509 -45.56 -44.00 -25.70
N CYS A 510 -46.88 -44.17 -25.49
CA CYS A 510 -47.39 -44.68 -24.20
C CYS A 510 -47.16 -46.19 -23.96
N LYS A 511 -46.72 -46.95 -24.97
CA LYS A 511 -46.59 -48.42 -24.84
C LYS A 511 -45.32 -48.90 -24.13
N LYS A 512 -44.27 -48.08 -24.04
CA LYS A 512 -42.97 -48.53 -23.49
C LYS A 512 -42.88 -48.50 -21.96
N VAL A 513 -43.66 -47.65 -21.27
CA VAL A 513 -43.64 -47.58 -19.79
C VAL A 513 -44.39 -48.75 -19.17
N LEU A 514 -45.47 -49.23 -19.79
CA LEU A 514 -46.25 -50.39 -19.33
C LEU A 514 -45.53 -51.74 -19.46
N SER A 515 -44.40 -51.83 -20.16
CA SER A 515 -43.65 -53.09 -20.34
C SER A 515 -42.66 -53.41 -19.21
N LYS A 516 -42.48 -52.51 -18.23
CA LYS A 516 -41.51 -52.71 -17.13
C LYS A 516 -42.12 -53.19 -15.80
N GLU A 517 -43.43 -53.44 -15.77
CA GLU A 517 -44.15 -53.81 -14.53
C GLU A 517 -44.91 -55.14 -14.61
N GLU A 518 -44.55 -56.03 -15.56
CA GLU A 518 -44.97 -57.43 -15.47
C GLU A 518 -44.10 -58.17 -14.45
N ILE A 519 -44.60 -58.20 -13.21
CA ILE A 519 -44.18 -59.13 -12.17
C ILE A 519 -44.54 -60.56 -12.63
N PRO A 520 -43.59 -61.52 -12.71
CA PRO A 520 -43.91 -62.87 -13.14
C PRO A 520 -44.63 -63.63 -12.01
N LEU A 521 -45.92 -63.93 -12.21
CA LEU A 521 -46.66 -64.91 -11.41
C LEU A 521 -46.10 -66.31 -11.72
N LYS A 522 -45.24 -66.83 -10.84
CA LYS A 522 -44.91 -68.26 -10.79
C LYS A 522 -46.15 -69.04 -10.36
N MET A 523 -46.80 -69.72 -11.31
CA MET A 523 -47.64 -70.87 -11.01
C MET A 523 -46.74 -72.07 -10.68
N ASN A 524 -46.73 -72.49 -9.41
CA ASN A 524 -46.30 -73.83 -9.03
C ASN A 524 -47.53 -74.75 -9.05
N ALA A 525 -47.54 -75.70 -9.98
CA ALA A 525 -48.37 -76.88 -9.94
C ALA A 525 -47.47 -78.10 -9.72
N LYS A 526 -47.39 -78.56 -8.48
CA LYS A 526 -47.40 -79.97 -8.08
C LYS A 526 -47.57 -80.08 -6.58
#